data_AF-A0A8S9IHH9-F1
#
_entry.id   AF-A0A8S9IHH9-F1
#
_cell.length_a   1.000
_cell.length_b   1.000
_cell.length_c   1.000
_cell.angle_alpha   90.00
_cell.angle_beta   90.00
_cell.angle_gamma   90.00
#
_symmetry.space_group_name_H-M   'P 1'
#
loop_
_entity.id
_entity.type
_entity.pdbx_description
1 polymer ?
#
loop_
_entity_poly.entity_id
_entity_poly.type
_entity_poly.pdbx_seq_one_letter_code
_entity_poly.pdbx_strand_id
1 'polypeptide(L)'
;MSLRGIMKSRERDQRAGRELEVCDLKDKVKDLEKVSETSSADALTTSQKNEELGEEIDALKVAAETFKFEIVMAVNGARVVARLESMREWLRKQSAQWDLVTALEQYKAVVQGETRNEGVLPPTFEDEPAILPVFEMDVDSSVKPRGSLA
;
A
#
# COMPACT_ATOMS: atom_id res chain seq x y z
N MET A 1 -86.76 0.93 32.37
CA MET A 1 -85.46 0.28 32.09
C MET A 1 -84.72 0.05 33.41
N SER A 2 -84.12 -1.13 33.63
CA SER A 2 -83.39 -1.44 34.88
C SER A 2 -81.92 -1.03 34.77
N LEU A 3 -81.37 -0.35 35.80
CA LEU A 3 -79.97 0.09 35.88
C LEU A 3 -78.96 -1.03 35.57
N ARG A 4 -79.31 -2.27 35.97
CA ARG A 4 -78.49 -3.47 35.74
C ARG A 4 -78.31 -3.78 34.25
N GLY A 5 -79.31 -3.49 33.41
CA GLY A 5 -79.24 -3.68 31.97
C GLY A 5 -78.33 -2.67 31.27
N ILE A 6 -78.34 -1.41 31.75
CA ILE A 6 -77.54 -0.31 31.19
C ILE A 6 -76.05 -0.51 31.50
N MET A 7 -75.71 -0.93 32.72
CA MET A 7 -74.31 -1.26 33.05
C MET A 7 -73.80 -2.41 32.19
N LYS A 8 -74.62 -3.44 31.97
CA LYS A 8 -74.26 -4.64 31.19
C LYS A 8 -74.14 -4.38 29.68
N SER A 9 -74.80 -3.36 29.12
CA SER A 9 -74.56 -2.94 27.74
C SER A 9 -73.27 -2.14 27.62
N ARG A 10 -73.04 -1.18 28.51
CA ARG A 10 -71.81 -0.38 28.55
C ARG A 10 -70.55 -1.23 28.71
N GLU A 11 -70.61 -2.26 29.54
CA GLU A 11 -69.49 -3.19 29.75
C GLU A 11 -69.20 -4.04 28.50
N ARG A 12 -70.22 -4.39 27.71
CA ARG A 12 -70.04 -5.09 26.43
C ARG A 12 -69.43 -4.18 25.38
N ASP A 13 -69.88 -2.95 25.27
CA ASP A 13 -69.33 -1.97 24.32
C ASP A 13 -67.87 -1.65 24.66
N GLN A 14 -67.55 -1.52 25.96
CA GLN A 14 -66.17 -1.33 26.41
C GLN A 14 -65.30 -2.56 26.14
N ARG A 15 -65.85 -3.78 26.31
CA ARG A 15 -65.15 -5.02 25.96
C ARG A 15 -64.85 -5.09 24.46
N ALA A 16 -65.83 -4.78 23.62
CA ALA A 16 -65.66 -4.77 22.16
C ALA A 16 -64.60 -3.75 21.71
N GLY A 17 -64.58 -2.55 22.32
CA GLY A 17 -63.53 -1.56 22.06
C GLY A 17 -62.13 -2.06 22.42
N ARG A 18 -61.98 -2.72 23.57
CA ARG A 18 -60.70 -3.33 23.98
C ARG A 18 -60.30 -4.50 23.08
N GLU A 19 -61.25 -5.31 22.60
CA GLU A 19 -60.97 -6.42 21.70
C GLU A 19 -60.44 -5.92 20.34
N LEU A 20 -61.02 -4.85 19.79
CA LEU A 20 -60.51 -4.22 18.56
C LEU A 20 -59.09 -3.67 18.74
N GLU A 21 -58.82 -3.03 19.88
CA GLU A 21 -57.48 -2.53 20.21
C GLU A 21 -56.46 -3.68 20.36
N VAL A 22 -56.83 -4.79 21.01
CA VAL A 22 -55.98 -5.98 21.11
C VAL A 22 -55.66 -6.56 19.73
N CYS A 23 -56.63 -6.60 18.81
CA CYS A 23 -56.38 -7.05 17.44
C CYS A 23 -55.39 -6.13 16.71
N ASP A 24 -55.56 -4.81 16.77
CA ASP A 24 -54.65 -3.83 16.16
C ASP A 24 -53.24 -3.92 16.74
N LEU A 25 -53.11 -4.01 18.07
CA LEU A 25 -51.82 -4.19 18.73
C LEU A 25 -51.14 -5.49 18.32
N LYS A 26 -51.89 -6.58 18.14
CA LYS A 26 -51.34 -7.87 17.71
C LYS A 26 -50.73 -7.77 16.30
N ASP A 27 -51.40 -7.08 15.39
CA ASP A 27 -50.89 -6.89 14.03
C ASP A 27 -49.63 -6.01 14.01
N LYS A 28 -49.62 -4.92 14.80
CA LYS A 28 -48.42 -4.07 14.99
C LYS A 28 -47.23 -4.84 15.57
N VAL A 29 -47.45 -5.70 16.56
CA VAL A 29 -46.39 -6.55 17.14
C VAL A 29 -45.81 -7.47 16.07
N LYS A 30 -46.66 -8.08 15.24
CA LYS A 30 -46.21 -8.97 14.15
C LYS A 30 -45.40 -8.22 13.09
N ASP A 31 -45.76 -6.99 12.78
CA ASP A 31 -45.00 -6.18 11.83
C ASP A 31 -43.66 -5.71 12.43
N LEU A 32 -43.63 -5.34 13.71
CA LEU A 32 -42.38 -5.01 14.41
C LEU A 32 -41.45 -6.20 14.53
N GLU A 33 -41.97 -7.41 14.76
CA GLU A 33 -41.19 -8.65 14.79
C GLU A 33 -40.46 -8.87 13.45
N LYS A 34 -41.17 -8.77 12.32
CA LYS A 34 -40.56 -8.87 11.00
C LYS A 34 -39.49 -7.80 10.76
N VAL A 35 -39.76 -6.54 11.15
CA VAL A 35 -38.79 -5.44 11.02
C VAL A 35 -37.55 -5.72 11.88
N SER A 36 -37.72 -6.24 13.09
CA SER A 36 -36.63 -6.63 13.98
C SER A 36 -35.80 -7.77 13.37
N GLU A 37 -36.44 -8.77 12.77
CA GLU A 37 -35.76 -9.88 12.10
C GLU A 37 -34.92 -9.38 10.92
N THR A 38 -35.51 -8.55 10.04
CA THR A 38 -34.77 -7.97 8.90
C THR A 38 -33.61 -7.10 9.37
N SER A 39 -33.85 -6.27 10.40
CA SER A 39 -32.80 -5.40 10.97
C SER A 39 -31.67 -6.21 11.59
N SER A 40 -31.98 -7.34 12.24
CA SER A 40 -30.98 -8.24 12.83
C SER A 40 -30.14 -8.92 11.76
N ALA A 41 -30.78 -9.39 10.68
CA ALA A 41 -30.09 -10.01 9.54
C ALA A 41 -29.14 -9.02 8.84
N ASP A 42 -29.57 -7.77 8.65
CA ASP A 42 -28.75 -6.72 8.07
C ASP A 42 -27.56 -6.38 8.98
N ALA A 43 -27.80 -6.22 10.28
CA ALA A 43 -26.74 -5.95 11.25
C ALA A 43 -25.68 -7.07 11.25
N LEU A 44 -26.10 -8.33 11.23
CA LEU A 44 -25.20 -9.48 11.15
C LEU A 44 -24.37 -9.46 9.87
N THR A 45 -25.02 -9.23 8.73
CA THR A 45 -24.35 -9.17 7.42
C THR A 45 -23.32 -8.03 7.36
N THR A 46 -23.64 -6.87 7.93
CA THR A 46 -22.70 -5.74 8.00
C THR A 46 -21.53 -6.02 8.94
N SER A 47 -21.77 -6.66 10.08
CA SER A 47 -20.72 -7.05 11.01
C SER A 47 -19.74 -8.02 10.37
N GLN A 48 -20.23 -9.02 9.64
CA GLN A 48 -19.40 -10.00 8.93
C GLN A 48 -18.51 -9.32 7.89
N LYS A 49 -19.07 -8.42 7.06
CA LYS A 49 -18.28 -7.69 6.06
C LYS A 49 -17.20 -6.80 6.69
N ASN A 50 -17.47 -6.23 7.85
CA ASN A 50 -16.48 -5.41 8.56
C ASN A 50 -15.32 -6.27 9.10
N GLU A 51 -15.60 -7.50 9.53
CA GLU A 51 -14.57 -8.47 9.92
C GLU A 51 -13.71 -8.88 8.72
N GLU A 52 -14.34 -9.26 7.61
CA GLU A 52 -13.65 -9.61 6.35
C GLU A 52 -12.75 -8.47 5.86
N LEU A 53 -13.26 -7.23 5.83
CA LEU A 53 -12.46 -6.05 5.47
C LEU A 53 -11.30 -5.79 6.44
N GLY A 54 -11.49 -6.10 7.73
CA GLY A 54 -10.42 -6.02 8.73
C GLY A 54 -9.27 -6.97 8.41
N GLU A 55 -9.60 -8.23 8.09
CA GLU A 55 -8.63 -9.25 7.69
C GLU A 55 -7.90 -8.87 6.39
N GLU A 56 -8.61 -8.36 5.39
CA GLU A 56 -8.02 -7.88 4.13
C GLU A 56 -7.04 -6.72 4.35
N ILE A 57 -7.39 -5.76 5.22
CA ILE A 57 -6.52 -4.64 5.57
C ILE A 57 -5.23 -5.14 6.22
N ASP A 58 -5.32 -6.10 7.14
CA ASP A 58 -4.15 -6.63 7.81
C ASP A 58 -3.27 -7.48 6.88
N ALA A 59 -3.88 -8.28 5.99
CA ALA A 59 -3.15 -8.97 4.92
C ALA A 59 -2.42 -7.98 3.99
N LEU A 60 -3.08 -6.89 3.62
CA LEU A 60 -2.49 -5.85 2.77
C LEU A 60 -1.31 -5.14 3.45
N LYS A 61 -1.39 -4.87 4.76
CA LYS A 61 -0.26 -4.31 5.52
C LYS A 61 0.94 -5.25 5.49
N VAL A 62 0.73 -6.54 5.72
CA VAL A 62 1.81 -7.55 5.67
C VAL A 62 2.43 -7.63 4.27
N ALA A 63 1.59 -7.62 3.22
CA ALA A 63 2.06 -7.60 1.85
C ALA A 63 2.88 -6.33 1.52
N ALA A 64 2.43 -5.16 1.99
CA ALA A 64 3.13 -3.90 1.79
C ALA A 64 4.51 -3.87 2.46
N GLU A 65 4.63 -4.37 3.69
CA GLU A 65 5.93 -4.50 4.38
C GLU A 65 6.86 -5.48 3.67
N THR A 66 6.32 -6.59 3.15
CA THR A 66 7.10 -7.57 2.37
C THR A 66 7.62 -6.94 1.08
N PHE A 67 6.76 -6.22 0.36
CA PHE A 67 7.13 -5.54 -0.89
C PHE A 67 8.23 -4.48 -0.69
N LYS A 68 8.22 -3.74 0.42
CA LYS A 68 9.32 -2.81 0.76
C LYS A 68 10.66 -3.54 0.84
N PHE A 69 10.71 -4.70 1.48
CA PHE A 69 11.93 -5.49 1.59
C PHE A 69 12.40 -6.01 0.22
N GLU A 70 11.46 -6.48 -0.61
CA GLU A 70 11.74 -6.93 -1.98
C GLU A 70 12.33 -5.80 -2.84
N ILE A 71 11.78 -4.58 -2.76
CA ILE A 71 12.35 -3.40 -3.44
C ILE A 71 13.79 -3.18 -3.01
N VAL A 72 14.06 -3.16 -1.70
CA VAL A 72 15.41 -2.92 -1.19
C VAL A 72 16.38 -3.98 -1.70
N MET A 73 15.97 -5.26 -1.70
CA MET A 73 16.80 -6.33 -2.27
C MET A 73 17.02 -6.18 -3.77
N ALA A 74 15.98 -5.87 -4.54
CA ALA A 74 16.07 -5.68 -5.99
C ALA A 74 16.99 -4.51 -6.35
N VAL A 75 16.85 -3.38 -5.67
CA VAL A 75 17.70 -2.19 -5.85
C VAL A 75 19.15 -2.50 -5.48
N ASN A 76 19.38 -3.18 -4.35
CA ASN A 76 20.73 -3.56 -3.95
C ASN A 76 21.36 -4.56 -4.93
N GLY A 77 20.59 -5.54 -5.42
CA GLY A 77 21.02 -6.46 -6.47
C GLY A 77 21.40 -5.72 -7.76
N ALA A 78 20.55 -4.80 -8.21
CA ALA A 78 20.80 -3.97 -9.40
C ALA A 78 22.08 -3.12 -9.24
N ARG A 79 22.32 -2.53 -8.07
CA ARG A 79 23.56 -1.77 -7.77
C ARG A 79 24.82 -2.64 -7.88
N VAL A 80 24.77 -3.87 -7.34
CA VAL A 80 25.90 -4.81 -7.44
C VAL A 80 26.16 -5.22 -8.88
N VAL A 81 25.11 -5.52 -9.65
CA VAL A 81 25.21 -5.87 -11.07
C VAL A 81 25.78 -4.71 -11.87
N ALA A 82 25.22 -3.51 -11.72
CA ALA A 82 25.69 -2.31 -12.41
C ALA A 82 27.18 -2.06 -12.14
N ARG A 83 27.62 -2.16 -10.87
CA ARG A 83 29.04 -2.00 -10.53
C ARG A 83 29.93 -3.05 -11.21
N LEU A 84 29.49 -4.31 -11.23
CA LEU A 84 30.24 -5.40 -11.86
C LEU A 84 30.33 -5.23 -13.39
N GLU A 85 29.26 -4.76 -14.03
CA GLU A 85 29.24 -4.45 -15.46
C GLU A 85 30.16 -3.27 -15.79
N SER A 86 30.11 -2.19 -15.01
CA SER A 86 31.04 -1.05 -15.16
C SER A 86 32.51 -1.49 -15.01
N MET A 87 32.82 -2.36 -14.05
CA MET A 87 34.17 -2.91 -13.91
C MET A 87 34.58 -3.74 -15.12
N ARG A 88 33.69 -4.57 -15.66
CA ARG A 88 33.96 -5.37 -16.87
C ARG A 88 34.19 -4.48 -18.09
N GLU A 89 33.42 -3.41 -18.22
CA GLU A 89 33.54 -2.47 -19.32
C GLU A 89 34.86 -1.70 -19.28
N TRP A 90 35.28 -1.24 -18.08
CA TRP A 90 36.57 -0.61 -17.87
C TRP A 90 37.73 -1.56 -18.24
N LEU A 91 37.69 -2.81 -17.80
CA LEU A 91 38.68 -3.83 -18.15
C LEU A 91 38.75 -4.11 -19.66
N ARG A 92 37.64 -3.93 -20.38
CA ARG A 92 37.58 -4.06 -21.84
C ARG A 92 38.02 -2.80 -22.59
N LYS A 93 38.41 -1.74 -21.89
CA LYS A 93 38.71 -0.41 -22.47
C LYS A 93 37.54 0.17 -23.28
N GLN A 94 36.32 -0.25 -23.00
CA GLN A 94 35.11 0.22 -23.67
C GLN A 94 34.57 1.51 -23.04
N SER A 95 35.12 1.93 -21.90
CA SER A 95 34.71 3.14 -21.18
C SER A 95 34.85 4.44 -21.97
N ALA A 96 35.62 4.45 -23.07
CA ALA A 96 35.75 5.60 -23.96
C ALA A 96 34.44 5.97 -24.69
N GLN A 97 33.45 5.07 -24.71
CA GLN A 97 32.14 5.34 -25.31
C GLN A 97 31.20 6.16 -24.42
N TRP A 98 31.56 6.38 -23.15
CA TRP A 98 30.74 7.15 -22.21
C TRP A 98 31.01 8.63 -22.37
N ASP A 99 29.95 9.37 -22.70
CA ASP A 99 29.94 10.82 -22.49
C ASP A 99 29.71 11.09 -21.00
N LEU A 100 30.80 11.31 -20.27
CA LEU A 100 30.80 11.55 -18.83
C LEU A 100 29.98 12.78 -18.44
N VAL A 101 29.88 13.79 -19.32
CA VAL A 101 29.10 15.01 -19.07
C VAL A 101 27.62 14.66 -19.06
N THR A 102 27.14 13.99 -20.11
CA THR A 102 25.74 13.56 -20.21
C THR A 102 25.37 12.58 -19.09
N ALA A 103 26.24 11.62 -18.78
CA ALA A 103 26.00 10.65 -17.71
C ALA A 103 25.87 11.33 -16.33
N LEU A 104 26.68 12.35 -16.06
CA LEU A 104 26.64 13.10 -14.81
C LEU A 104 25.38 13.97 -14.69
N GLU A 105 24.93 14.59 -15.78
CA GLU A 105 23.65 15.31 -15.82
C GLU A 105 22.46 14.37 -15.55
N GLN A 106 22.46 13.19 -16.16
CA GLN A 106 21.43 12.16 -15.92
C GLN A 106 21.41 11.71 -14.46
N TYR A 107 22.58 11.47 -13.86
CA TYR A 107 22.68 11.13 -12.45
C TYR A 107 22.12 12.23 -11.54
N LYS A 108 22.50 13.49 -11.77
CA LYS A 108 21.98 14.65 -11.02
C LYS A 108 20.45 14.74 -11.13
N ALA A 109 19.89 14.53 -12.33
CA ALA A 109 18.45 14.55 -12.56
C ALA A 109 17.72 13.44 -11.77
N VAL A 110 18.27 12.23 -11.73
CA VAL A 110 17.72 11.12 -10.95
C VAL A 110 17.75 11.42 -9.46
N VAL A 111 18.89 11.89 -8.93
CA VAL A 111 19.05 12.20 -7.50
C VAL A 111 18.15 13.37 -7.06
N GLN A 112 18.00 14.39 -7.90
CA GLN A 112 17.06 15.49 -7.64
C GLN A 112 15.59 15.02 -7.69
N GLY A 113 15.26 14.11 -8.59
CA GLY A 113 13.93 13.50 -8.65
C GLY A 113 13.62 12.68 -7.39
N GLU A 114 14.58 11.86 -6.94
CA GLU A 114 14.47 11.02 -5.74
C GLU A 114 14.28 11.88 -4.47
N THR A 115 15.08 12.93 -4.31
CA THR A 115 14.97 13.85 -3.16
C THR A 115 13.67 14.66 -3.13
N ARG A 116 13.13 15.04 -4.29
CA ARG A 116 11.78 15.64 -4.38
C ARG A 116 10.68 14.68 -3.96
N ASN A 117 10.81 13.39 -4.29
CA ASN A 117 9.82 12.38 -3.93
C ASN A 117 9.85 12.05 -2.43
N GLU A 118 11.03 12.06 -1.81
CA GLU A 118 11.18 11.79 -0.37
C GLU A 118 10.99 13.04 0.52
N GLY A 119 10.88 14.24 -0.08
CA GLY A 119 10.73 15.50 0.65
C GLY A 119 12.00 15.94 1.40
N VAL A 120 13.16 15.40 1.02
CA VAL A 120 14.46 15.70 1.62
C VAL A 120 15.17 16.80 0.80
N LEU A 121 16.01 17.60 1.46
CA LEU A 121 16.83 18.60 0.76
C LEU A 121 17.73 17.92 -0.29
N PRO A 122 17.83 18.47 -1.51
CA PRO A 122 18.71 17.91 -2.53
C PRO A 122 20.16 17.93 -2.07
N PRO A 123 20.96 16.89 -2.37
CA PRO A 123 22.39 16.91 -2.17
C PRO A 123 23.02 18.07 -2.92
N THR A 124 23.97 18.76 -2.29
CA THR A 124 24.84 19.74 -2.94
C THR A 124 25.97 19.02 -3.67
N PHE A 125 26.15 19.32 -4.96
CA PHE A 125 27.16 18.72 -5.85
C PHE A 125 28.45 19.57 -5.93
N GLU A 126 28.76 20.36 -4.89
CA GLU A 126 29.86 21.35 -4.90
C GLU A 126 31.27 20.71 -4.95
N ASP A 127 31.40 19.43 -4.56
CA ASP A 127 32.67 18.66 -4.63
C ASP A 127 32.70 17.78 -5.90
N GLU A 128 32.35 18.37 -7.04
CA GLU A 128 32.36 17.70 -8.33
C GLU A 128 33.81 17.57 -8.83
N PRO A 129 34.34 16.34 -9.03
CA PRO A 129 35.69 16.18 -9.55
C PRO A 129 35.75 16.78 -10.95
N ALA A 130 36.73 17.65 -11.20
CA ALA A 130 37.00 18.16 -12.54
C ALA A 130 37.18 16.97 -13.48
N ILE A 131 36.32 16.86 -14.50
CA ILE A 131 36.45 15.84 -15.55
C ILE A 131 37.72 16.18 -16.34
N LEU A 132 38.83 15.59 -15.94
CA LEU A 132 40.10 15.78 -16.64
C LEU A 132 40.03 15.11 -18.03
N PRO A 133 40.63 15.73 -19.06
CA PRO A 133 40.86 15.04 -20.33
C PRO A 133 41.59 13.73 -20.06
N VAL A 134 41.13 12.65 -20.68
CA VAL A 134 41.62 11.26 -20.51
C VAL A 134 43.14 11.26 -20.37
N PHE A 135 43.65 10.98 -19.16
CA PHE A 135 45.03 10.56 -19.01
C PHE A 135 45.13 9.20 -19.70
N GLU A 136 45.78 9.16 -20.85
CA GLU A 136 46.43 7.94 -21.32
C GLU A 136 47.38 7.50 -20.20
N MET A 137 46.92 6.56 -19.36
CA MET A 137 47.83 5.81 -18.53
C MET A 137 48.63 4.93 -19.48
N ASP A 138 49.73 5.47 -19.98
CA ASP A 138 50.79 4.69 -20.60
C ASP A 138 51.37 3.80 -19.48
N VAL A 139 50.76 2.63 -19.33
CA VAL A 139 51.25 1.58 -18.45
C VAL A 139 52.51 1.07 -19.13
N ASP A 140 53.62 1.73 -18.79
CA ASP A 140 54.96 1.42 -19.25
C ASP A 140 55.20 -0.07 -19.05
N SER A 141 55.21 -0.81 -20.16
CA SER A 141 55.24 -2.27 -20.22
C SER A 141 56.66 -2.80 -19.92
N SER A 142 57.42 -2.11 -19.07
CA SER A 142 58.79 -2.46 -18.72
C SER A 142 58.82 -3.48 -17.57
N VAL A 143 58.28 -4.68 -17.82
CA VAL A 143 58.73 -5.88 -17.12
C VAL A 143 59.67 -6.62 -18.07
N LYS A 144 60.96 -6.29 -17.96
CA LYS A 144 62.04 -6.98 -18.65
C LYS A 144 62.09 -8.44 -18.14
N PRO A 145 62.03 -9.47 -18.99
CA PRO A 145 62.18 -10.83 -18.52
C PRO A 145 63.62 -11.01 -18.04
N ARG A 146 63.78 -11.30 -16.75
CA ARG A 146 65.07 -11.66 -16.16
C ARG A 146 65.45 -13.00 -16.77
N GLY A 147 66.45 -12.98 -17.65
CA GLY A 147 66.94 -14.18 -18.33
C GLY A 147 67.33 -15.26 -17.32
N SER A 148 66.79 -16.46 -17.53
CA SER A 148 67.37 -17.69 -17.00
C SER A 148 68.63 -17.99 -17.81
N LEU A 149 69.79 -17.81 -17.19
CA LEU A 149 71.02 -18.42 -17.65
C LEU A 149 70.95 -19.92 -17.35
N ALA A 150 71.58 -20.68 -18.26
CA ALA A 150 71.65 -22.13 -18.36
C ALA A 150 72.04 -22.87 -17.08
#